data_AF-A0A3A0CHR6-F1
#
_entry.id   AF-A0A3A0CHR6-F1
#
_cell.length_a   1.000
_cell.length_b   1.000
_cell.length_c   1.000
_cell.angle_alpha   90.00
_cell.angle_beta   90.00
_cell.angle_gamma   90.00
#
_symmetry.space_group_name_H-M   'P 1'
#
loop_
_entity.id
_entity.type
_entity.pdbx_description
1 polymer ?
#
loop_
_entity_poly.entity_id
_entity_poly.type
_entity_poly.pdbx_seq_one_letter_code
_entity_poly.pdbx_strand_id
1 'polypeptide(L)'
;MRRSRLRRPRPRHTRGWRGLLQRRQKAGAAGQPRPYCTPGCKAHYDVHMALIVFLRGVNVGGHRTFRPSVLARQLSEFDVVNVGAAGTFVVRKPVSRATLRTAVLRKLPFEAEVVLCDGRDLIRMEQDSPFGPRPARPDIVRFVSFLSKSRRIRVPVPLTLPPDGEWSLRIIAATSRFVFGEYRRHMKAIAYLGKIDKLFGVPATTRNWNTVMEVVRILKGDVRKRSRSRSPKARKAE
;
A
#
# COMPACT_ATOMS: atom_id res chain seq x y z
N MET A 1 -35.62 -35.71 40.66
CA MET A 1 -36.93 -35.10 40.32
C MET A 1 -37.13 -33.82 41.14
N ARG A 2 -37.06 -32.64 40.51
CA ARG A 2 -37.87 -31.42 40.79
C ARG A 2 -37.33 -30.26 39.95
N ARG A 3 -38.20 -29.74 39.08
CA ARG A 3 -37.95 -28.63 38.15
C ARG A 3 -38.11 -27.30 38.90
N SER A 4 -37.19 -26.35 38.71
CA SER A 4 -37.40 -24.94 39.05
C SER A 4 -37.44 -24.10 37.76
N ARG A 5 -38.58 -23.42 37.57
CA ARG A 5 -38.91 -22.61 36.39
C ARG A 5 -38.29 -21.21 36.54
N LEU A 6 -37.40 -20.83 35.64
CA LEU A 6 -36.95 -19.44 35.48
C LEU A 6 -37.95 -18.66 34.62
N ARG A 7 -38.60 -17.67 35.23
CA ARG A 7 -39.50 -16.71 34.59
C ARG A 7 -38.69 -15.61 33.90
N ARG A 8 -39.00 -15.34 32.63
CA ARG A 8 -38.57 -14.15 31.88
C ARG A 8 -39.45 -12.94 32.22
N PRO A 9 -38.92 -11.71 32.31
CA PRO A 9 -39.73 -10.49 32.22
C PRO A 9 -39.78 -9.96 30.78
N ARG A 10 -40.97 -9.46 30.38
CA ARG A 10 -41.26 -8.69 29.16
C ARG A 10 -41.23 -7.17 29.44
N PRO A 11 -41.14 -6.32 28.41
CA PRO A 11 -40.68 -4.94 28.51
C PRO A 11 -41.80 -3.93 28.83
N ARG A 12 -41.43 -2.76 29.37
CA ARG A 12 -42.30 -1.59 29.53
C ARG A 12 -41.96 -0.49 28.52
N HIS A 13 -43.00 -0.05 27.81
CA HIS A 13 -43.07 1.16 26.99
C HIS A 13 -43.21 2.42 27.86
N THR A 14 -42.56 3.52 27.46
CA THR A 14 -43.00 4.93 27.66
C THR A 14 -42.55 5.70 26.40
N ARG A 15 -43.47 6.18 25.54
CA ARG A 15 -43.97 7.58 25.42
C ARG A 15 -42.92 8.62 25.81
N GLY A 16 -42.52 9.61 25.01
CA GLY A 16 -42.94 10.14 23.72
C GLY A 16 -42.49 11.60 23.69
N TRP A 17 -41.92 12.10 22.59
CA TRP A 17 -41.66 13.55 22.41
C TRP A 17 -41.87 13.92 20.95
N ARG A 18 -42.91 14.73 20.72
CA ARG A 18 -43.25 15.36 19.44
C ARG A 18 -43.29 16.86 19.71
N GLY A 19 -42.43 17.60 19.01
CA GLY A 19 -42.64 19.00 18.60
C GLY A 19 -42.39 20.11 19.64
N LEU A 20 -41.33 20.89 19.41
CA LEU A 20 -41.46 22.35 19.46
C LEU A 20 -40.52 23.00 18.43
N LEU A 21 -41.15 23.76 17.54
CA LEU A 21 -40.56 24.59 16.50
C LEU A 21 -40.11 25.94 17.09
N GLN A 22 -39.20 26.58 16.35
CA GLN A 22 -39.15 28.02 16.06
C GLN A 22 -38.59 29.00 17.11
N ARG A 23 -37.41 29.57 16.81
CA ARG A 23 -37.20 30.99 16.36
C ARG A 23 -35.81 31.52 16.76
N ARG A 24 -35.00 31.89 15.76
CA ARG A 24 -34.46 33.26 15.50
C ARG A 24 -33.30 33.18 14.49
N GLN A 25 -33.52 33.72 13.28
CA GLN A 25 -32.96 34.99 12.74
C GLN A 25 -31.53 34.82 12.21
N LYS A 26 -31.34 34.67 10.89
CA LYS A 26 -31.25 35.70 9.81
C LYS A 26 -29.90 36.44 9.77
N ALA A 27 -29.31 36.40 8.57
CA ALA A 27 -28.42 37.36 7.89
C ALA A 27 -26.93 36.99 7.75
N GLY A 28 -26.42 37.12 6.51
CA GLY A 28 -25.04 36.86 6.08
C GLY A 28 -24.99 35.90 4.89
N ALA A 29 -25.56 36.26 3.73
CA ALA A 29 -24.84 36.88 2.61
C ALA A 29 -23.86 35.92 1.88
N ALA A 30 -24.10 35.79 0.59
CA ALA A 30 -23.42 34.92 -0.37
C ALA A 30 -21.88 34.90 -0.27
N GLY A 31 -21.33 33.70 -0.22
CA GLY A 31 -19.91 33.43 -0.45
C GLY A 31 -19.76 32.07 -1.14
N GLN A 32 -19.95 32.03 -2.45
CA GLN A 32 -19.51 30.90 -3.27
C GLN A 32 -18.01 30.68 -3.06
N PRO A 33 -17.53 29.45 -2.81
CA PRO A 33 -16.10 29.19 -2.90
C PRO A 33 -15.68 29.30 -4.37
N ARG A 34 -15.06 30.42 -4.73
CA ARG A 34 -14.39 30.56 -6.03
C ARG A 34 -13.28 29.51 -6.11
N PRO A 35 -13.23 28.68 -7.17
CA PRO A 35 -12.06 27.87 -7.43
C PRO A 35 -11.03 28.80 -8.08
N TYR A 36 -10.11 29.33 -7.28
CA TYR A 36 -8.88 29.88 -7.85
C TYR A 36 -7.99 28.71 -8.26
N CYS A 37 -8.30 28.11 -9.41
CA CYS A 37 -7.31 27.39 -10.19
C CYS A 37 -6.44 28.44 -10.88
N THR A 38 -5.29 28.74 -10.29
CA THR A 38 -4.18 29.35 -11.01
C THR A 38 -3.58 28.31 -11.97
N PRO A 39 -3.56 28.53 -13.29
CA PRO A 39 -2.81 27.69 -14.22
C PRO A 39 -1.32 27.99 -14.00
N GLY A 40 -0.58 27.06 -13.38
CA GLY A 40 0.88 27.20 -13.19
C GLY A 40 1.43 26.69 -11.87
N CYS A 41 0.59 26.38 -10.88
CA CYS A 41 1.05 25.79 -9.62
C CYS A 41 1.38 24.31 -9.83
N LYS A 42 2.66 24.00 -10.12
CA LYS A 42 3.17 22.62 -10.02
C LYS A 42 2.94 22.15 -8.58
N ALA A 43 2.03 21.20 -8.39
CA ALA A 43 1.74 20.64 -7.08
C ALA A 43 3.05 20.17 -6.43
N HIS A 44 3.45 20.86 -5.37
CA HIS A 44 4.66 20.52 -4.62
C HIS A 44 4.41 19.20 -3.89
N TYR A 45 5.14 18.18 -4.30
CA TYR A 45 4.99 16.81 -3.82
C TYR A 45 5.87 16.55 -2.57
N ASP A 46 5.32 15.80 -1.61
CA ASP A 46 6.05 15.29 -0.45
C ASP A 46 6.12 13.75 -0.53
N VAL A 47 7.33 13.19 -0.58
CA VAL A 47 7.60 11.74 -0.49
C VAL A 47 6.91 11.08 0.71
N HIS A 48 6.75 11.83 1.80
CA HIS A 48 6.12 11.32 3.01
C HIS A 48 4.61 11.13 2.85
N MET A 49 4.01 11.72 1.82
CA MET A 49 2.58 11.65 1.49
C MET A 49 2.27 10.70 0.33
N ALA A 50 3.29 10.17 -0.36
CA ALA A 50 3.10 9.23 -1.46
C ALA A 50 2.59 7.88 -0.93
N LEU A 51 1.61 7.30 -1.63
CA LEU A 51 1.10 5.96 -1.34
C LEU A 51 1.55 4.99 -2.42
N ILE A 52 1.93 3.79 -2.00
CA ILE A 52 2.32 2.70 -2.90
C ILE A 52 1.22 1.65 -2.87
N VAL A 53 0.76 1.25 -4.05
CA VAL A 53 -0.30 0.26 -4.22
C VAL A 53 0.30 -1.03 -4.76
N PHE A 54 -0.01 -2.15 -4.11
CA PHE A 54 0.29 -3.48 -4.61
C PHE A 54 -1.00 -4.29 -4.73
N LEU A 55 -1.29 -4.77 -5.94
CA LEU A 55 -2.42 -5.67 -6.21
C LEU A 55 -2.01 -7.13 -6.09
N ARG A 56 -2.79 -7.92 -5.37
CA ARG A 56 -2.47 -9.32 -5.13
C ARG A 56 -3.06 -10.25 -6.19
N GLY A 57 -2.25 -11.21 -6.65
CA GLY A 57 -2.74 -12.31 -7.50
C GLY A 57 -3.31 -11.87 -8.85
N VAL A 58 -2.82 -10.76 -9.39
CA VAL A 58 -3.21 -10.23 -10.70
C VAL A 58 -2.21 -10.64 -11.76
N ASN A 59 -2.67 -10.85 -12.99
CA ASN A 59 -1.81 -11.17 -14.15
C ASN A 59 -0.89 -12.38 -13.93
N VAL A 60 -1.38 -13.41 -13.22
CA VAL A 60 -0.65 -14.66 -12.96
C VAL A 60 -1.48 -15.85 -13.44
N GLY A 61 -0.84 -16.80 -14.13
CA GLY A 61 -1.50 -18.02 -14.61
C GLY A 61 -2.73 -17.79 -15.50
N GLY A 62 -2.81 -16.66 -16.20
CA GLY A 62 -3.97 -16.31 -17.05
C GLY A 62 -5.20 -15.76 -16.31
N HIS A 63 -5.16 -15.67 -14.97
CA HIS A 63 -6.27 -15.20 -14.16
C HIS A 63 -6.14 -13.72 -13.77
N ARG A 64 -7.30 -13.08 -13.50
CA ARG A 64 -7.40 -11.68 -13.05
C ARG A 64 -6.55 -10.76 -13.93
N THR A 65 -6.72 -10.95 -15.24
CA THR A 65 -5.94 -10.29 -16.27
C THR A 65 -6.47 -8.88 -16.49
N PHE A 66 -5.58 -7.89 -16.42
CA PHE A 66 -5.87 -6.49 -16.73
C PHE A 66 -4.59 -5.78 -17.20
N ARG A 67 -4.75 -4.58 -17.77
CA ARG A 67 -3.63 -3.74 -18.20
C ARG A 67 -3.32 -2.68 -17.12
N PRO A 68 -2.21 -2.78 -16.36
CA PRO A 68 -1.89 -1.81 -15.31
C PRO A 68 -1.72 -0.38 -15.82
N SER A 69 -1.15 -0.19 -17.01
CA SER A 69 -1.02 1.12 -17.65
C SER A 69 -2.37 1.80 -17.90
N VAL A 70 -3.39 1.03 -18.28
CA VAL A 70 -4.75 1.55 -18.47
C VAL A 70 -5.34 1.99 -17.13
N LEU A 71 -5.18 1.19 -16.08
CA LEU A 71 -5.63 1.56 -14.73
C LEU A 71 -4.94 2.84 -14.23
N ALA A 72 -3.63 2.97 -14.42
CA ALA A 72 -2.90 4.18 -14.04
C ALA A 72 -3.43 5.42 -14.76
N ARG A 73 -3.70 5.32 -16.07
CA ARG A 73 -4.31 6.42 -16.85
C ARG A 73 -5.71 6.78 -16.38
N GLN A 74 -6.53 5.79 -15.99
CA GLN A 74 -7.88 6.02 -15.44
C GLN A 74 -7.86 6.66 -14.05
N LEU A 75 -6.72 6.62 -13.35
CA LEU A 75 -6.50 7.20 -12.03
C LEU A 75 -5.58 8.43 -12.10
N SER A 76 -5.46 9.07 -13.25
CA SER A 76 -4.55 10.21 -13.50
C SER A 76 -4.80 11.39 -12.55
N GLU A 77 -6.01 11.54 -12.01
CA GLU A 77 -6.36 12.55 -11.00
C GLU A 77 -5.50 12.49 -9.73
N PHE A 78 -4.93 11.30 -9.42
CA PHE A 78 -4.04 11.06 -8.29
C PHE A 78 -2.55 11.02 -8.67
N ASP A 79 -2.22 11.32 -9.93
CA ASP A 79 -0.85 11.24 -10.47
C ASP A 79 -0.21 9.86 -10.24
N VAL A 80 -0.88 8.82 -10.77
CA VAL A 80 -0.50 7.42 -10.61
C VAL A 80 0.53 7.01 -11.66
N VAL A 81 1.66 6.47 -11.19
CA VAL A 81 2.69 5.86 -12.03
C VAL A 81 2.63 4.34 -11.90
N ASN A 82 2.48 3.65 -13.04
CA ASN A 82 2.55 2.19 -13.08
C ASN A 82 4.00 1.70 -13.05
N VAL A 83 4.27 0.63 -12.30
CA VAL A 83 5.57 -0.06 -12.25
C VAL A 83 5.38 -1.54 -12.61
N GLY A 84 5.76 -1.88 -13.84
CA GLY A 84 5.71 -3.25 -14.35
C GLY A 84 4.30 -3.77 -14.66
N ALA A 85 4.16 -5.11 -14.67
CA ALA A 85 2.95 -5.80 -15.07
C ALA A 85 2.12 -6.36 -13.90
N ALA A 86 2.70 -6.47 -12.70
CA ALA A 86 2.08 -7.14 -11.56
C ALA A 86 1.16 -6.22 -10.72
N GLY A 87 0.69 -5.09 -11.27
CA GLY A 87 -0.17 -4.16 -10.53
C GLY A 87 0.54 -3.51 -9.34
N THR A 88 1.67 -2.85 -9.60
CA THR A 88 2.38 -2.02 -8.63
C THR A 88 2.26 -0.56 -9.07
N PHE A 89 1.87 0.33 -8.17
CA PHE A 89 1.67 1.74 -8.51
C PHE A 89 2.26 2.68 -7.46
N VAL A 90 2.79 3.81 -7.93
CA VAL A 90 3.21 4.94 -7.11
C VAL A 90 2.16 6.04 -7.27
N VAL A 91 1.53 6.46 -6.17
CA VAL A 91 0.53 7.53 -6.15
C VAL A 91 1.16 8.75 -5.53
N ARG A 92 1.40 9.77 -6.35
CA ARG A 92 2.20 10.94 -5.95
C ARG A 92 1.37 12.07 -5.36
N LYS A 93 0.11 12.20 -5.75
CA LYS A 93 -0.79 13.21 -5.17
C LYS A 93 -1.26 12.75 -3.79
N PRO A 94 -1.28 13.64 -2.77
CA PRO A 94 -1.85 13.32 -1.47
C PRO A 94 -3.31 12.87 -1.61
N VAL A 95 -3.61 11.69 -1.06
CA VAL A 95 -4.95 11.10 -1.07
C VAL A 95 -5.09 10.20 0.15
N SER A 96 -6.29 10.12 0.71
CA SER A 96 -6.55 9.21 1.84
C SER A 96 -6.45 7.74 1.36
N ARG A 97 -6.00 6.84 2.25
CA ARG A 97 -5.95 5.39 1.94
C ARG A 97 -7.31 4.84 1.54
N ALA A 98 -8.39 5.30 2.20
CA ALA A 98 -9.75 4.84 1.93
C ALA A 98 -10.22 5.29 0.54
N THR A 99 -10.05 6.57 0.22
CA THR A 99 -10.40 7.12 -1.10
C THR A 99 -9.64 6.41 -2.20
N LEU A 100 -8.32 6.26 -2.06
CA LEU A 100 -7.50 5.58 -3.06
C LEU A 100 -7.88 4.12 -3.23
N ARG A 101 -8.10 3.39 -2.12
CA ARG A 101 -8.52 1.99 -2.17
C ARG A 101 -9.83 1.84 -2.93
N THR A 102 -10.83 2.67 -2.62
CA THR A 102 -12.12 2.66 -3.31
C THR A 102 -11.97 2.99 -4.79
N ALA A 103 -11.18 4.00 -5.14
CA ALA A 103 -10.95 4.38 -6.53
C ALA A 103 -10.29 3.25 -7.34
N VAL A 104 -9.26 2.60 -6.78
CA VAL A 104 -8.58 1.46 -7.41
C VAL A 104 -9.56 0.30 -7.63
N LEU A 105 -10.29 -0.11 -6.59
CA LEU A 105 -11.20 -1.25 -6.67
C LEU A 105 -12.34 -1.03 -7.66
N ARG A 106 -12.92 0.17 -7.72
CA ARG A 106 -14.00 0.50 -8.67
C ARG A 106 -13.60 0.44 -10.14
N LYS A 107 -12.30 0.51 -10.44
CA LYS A 107 -11.77 0.49 -11.81
C LYS A 107 -11.28 -0.91 -12.24
N LEU A 108 -11.18 -1.85 -11.30
CA LEU A 108 -10.78 -3.22 -11.62
C LEU A 108 -11.97 -4.03 -12.13
N PRO A 109 -11.79 -4.88 -13.16
CA PRO A 109 -12.86 -5.74 -13.68
C PRO A 109 -13.08 -7.01 -12.83
N PHE A 110 -12.48 -7.08 -11.64
CA PHE A 110 -12.53 -8.22 -10.73
C PHE A 110 -12.27 -7.76 -9.29
N GLU A 111 -12.64 -8.61 -8.34
CA GLU A 111 -12.25 -8.42 -6.95
C GLU A 111 -10.75 -8.66 -6.76
N ALA A 112 -10.10 -7.74 -6.06
CA ALA A 112 -8.67 -7.80 -5.79
C ALA A 112 -8.35 -7.39 -4.36
N GLU A 113 -7.36 -8.07 -3.77
CA GLU A 113 -6.76 -7.60 -2.53
C GLU A 113 -5.74 -6.50 -2.84
N VAL A 114 -5.86 -5.38 -2.15
CA VAL A 114 -4.99 -4.20 -2.28
C VAL A 114 -4.17 -4.03 -1.01
N VAL A 115 -2.85 -4.02 -1.12
CA VAL A 115 -1.94 -3.61 -0.05
C VAL A 115 -1.47 -2.19 -0.32
N LEU A 116 -1.56 -1.33 0.68
CA LEU A 116 -1.11 0.06 0.63
C LEU A 116 0.06 0.25 1.60
N CYS A 117 1.14 0.89 1.14
CA CYS A 117 2.31 1.27 1.95
C CYS A 117 2.60 2.77 1.81
N ASP A 118 3.23 3.38 2.81
CA ASP A 118 3.72 4.77 2.67
C ASP A 118 5.05 4.77 1.90
N GLY A 119 5.25 5.75 1.01
CA GLY A 119 6.51 5.91 0.29
C GLY A 119 7.72 6.05 1.22
N ARG A 120 7.53 6.73 2.37
CA ARG A 120 8.56 6.85 3.42
C ARG A 120 9.02 5.50 3.96
N ASP A 121 8.12 4.52 4.07
CA ASP A 121 8.46 3.21 4.62
C ASP A 121 9.34 2.45 3.62
N LEU A 122 9.08 2.60 2.31
CA LEU A 122 9.92 1.99 1.28
C LEU A 122 11.29 2.66 1.19
N ILE A 123 11.38 3.97 1.42
CA ILE A 123 12.67 4.68 1.48
C ILE A 123 13.48 4.19 2.67
N ARG A 124 12.89 4.09 3.87
CA ARG A 124 13.55 3.56 5.06
C ARG A 124 13.99 2.12 4.86
N MET A 125 13.10 1.29 4.33
CA MET A 125 13.38 -0.11 4.01
C MET A 125 14.59 -0.27 3.07
N GLU A 126 14.78 0.64 2.10
CA GLU A 126 15.95 0.61 1.24
C GLU A 126 17.22 1.06 1.98
N GLN A 127 17.13 2.07 2.85
CA GLN A 127 18.24 2.54 3.67
C GLN A 127 18.73 1.48 4.65
N ASP A 128 17.81 0.68 5.21
CA ASP A 128 18.14 -0.44 6.11
C ASP A 128 18.92 -1.56 5.38
N SER A 129 18.98 -1.52 4.04
CA SER A 129 19.76 -2.43 3.20
C SER A 129 19.59 -3.93 3.57
N PRO A 130 18.37 -4.47 3.51
CA PRO A 130 18.04 -5.79 4.07
C PRO A 130 18.79 -6.95 3.39
N PHE A 131 19.36 -6.74 2.21
CA PHE A 131 20.12 -7.73 1.45
C PHE A 131 21.63 -7.49 1.42
N GLY A 132 22.10 -6.44 2.11
CA GLY A 132 23.49 -5.99 2.07
C GLY A 132 23.95 -5.51 0.69
N PRO A 133 25.25 -5.15 0.56
CA PRO A 133 25.78 -4.52 -0.64
C PRO A 133 26.05 -5.51 -1.79
N ARG A 134 26.11 -6.81 -1.51
CA ARG A 134 26.45 -7.81 -2.53
C ARG A 134 25.27 -8.03 -3.48
N PRO A 135 25.50 -8.10 -4.80
CA PRO A 135 24.45 -8.46 -5.74
C PRO A 135 23.98 -9.92 -5.50
N ALA A 136 22.72 -10.19 -5.86
CA ALA A 136 22.23 -11.57 -5.88
C ALA A 136 22.92 -12.35 -7.00
N ARG A 137 23.15 -13.66 -6.78
CA ARG A 137 23.58 -14.55 -7.86
C ARG A 137 22.51 -14.63 -8.95
N PRO A 138 22.85 -14.91 -10.23
CA PRO A 138 21.89 -14.91 -11.33
C PRO A 138 20.71 -15.88 -11.16
N ASP A 139 20.93 -17.00 -10.46
CA ASP A 139 19.93 -18.02 -10.16
C ASP A 139 19.03 -17.66 -8.95
N ILE A 140 19.34 -16.58 -8.24
CA ILE A 140 18.64 -16.11 -7.05
C ILE A 140 17.81 -14.87 -7.36
N VAL A 141 16.58 -14.86 -6.86
CA VAL A 141 15.71 -13.68 -6.87
C VAL A 141 15.47 -13.21 -5.45
N ARG A 142 15.78 -11.93 -5.21
CA ARG A 142 15.41 -11.21 -3.98
C ARG A 142 13.99 -10.71 -4.08
N PHE A 143 13.26 -10.79 -2.97
CA PHE A 143 11.89 -10.33 -2.91
C PHE A 143 11.57 -9.69 -1.56
N VAL A 144 10.52 -8.87 -1.56
CA VAL A 144 9.85 -8.45 -0.35
C VAL A 144 8.38 -8.84 -0.44
N SER A 145 7.84 -9.36 0.66
CA SER A 145 6.41 -9.60 0.82
C SER A 145 5.81 -8.55 1.74
N PHE A 146 4.78 -7.87 1.23
CA PHE A 146 4.01 -6.86 1.94
C PHE A 146 2.83 -7.52 2.64
N LEU A 147 2.86 -7.56 3.98
CA LEU A 147 1.77 -8.11 4.77
C LEU A 147 0.58 -7.14 4.79
N SER A 148 -0.63 -7.65 4.54
CA SER A 148 -1.86 -6.86 4.51
C SER A 148 -2.12 -6.12 5.84
N LYS A 149 -1.69 -6.72 6.96
CA LYS A 149 -1.80 -6.16 8.30
C LYS A 149 -0.45 -6.18 9.01
N SER A 150 -0.19 -5.12 9.78
CA SER A 150 0.96 -5.03 10.68
C SER A 150 0.78 -5.99 11.83
N ARG A 151 1.80 -6.80 12.15
CA ARG A 151 1.75 -7.72 13.29
C ARG A 151 3.13 -7.88 13.92
N ARG A 152 3.14 -8.24 15.20
CA ARG A 152 4.36 -8.74 15.85
C ARG A 152 4.75 -10.06 15.18
N ILE A 153 5.93 -10.09 14.58
CA ILE A 153 6.48 -11.29 13.95
C ILE A 153 6.82 -12.28 15.06
N ARG A 154 6.25 -13.49 14.97
CA ARG A 154 6.53 -14.60 15.90
C ARG A 154 7.27 -15.76 15.23
N VAL A 155 7.47 -15.67 13.92
CA VAL A 155 8.21 -16.66 13.15
C VAL A 155 9.69 -16.45 13.41
N PRO A 156 10.47 -17.50 13.76
CA PRO A 156 11.92 -17.41 13.83
C PRO A 156 12.48 -17.06 12.44
N VAL A 157 13.30 -16.01 12.38
CA VAL A 157 13.97 -15.56 11.15
C VAL A 157 15.45 -15.38 11.49
N PRO A 158 16.41 -15.85 10.66
CA PRO A 158 16.22 -16.43 9.32
C PRO A 158 15.63 -17.85 9.32
N LEU A 159 14.96 -18.23 8.21
CA LEU A 159 14.47 -19.59 7.97
C LEU A 159 14.55 -20.00 6.49
N THR A 160 14.65 -21.30 6.22
CA THR A 160 14.66 -21.89 4.88
C THR A 160 13.43 -22.75 4.62
N LEU A 161 13.03 -22.86 3.35
CA LEU A 161 11.97 -23.74 2.88
C LEU A 161 12.48 -24.53 1.66
N PRO A 162 12.43 -25.87 1.69
CA PRO A 162 12.13 -26.69 2.88
C PRO A 162 13.15 -26.46 4.02
N PRO A 163 12.79 -26.77 5.29
CA PRO A 163 13.72 -26.67 6.41
C PRO A 163 14.95 -27.56 6.24
N ASP A 164 14.73 -28.78 5.74
CA ASP A 164 15.77 -29.78 5.50
C ASP A 164 16.10 -29.89 4.01
N GLY A 165 17.38 -30.12 3.71
CA GLY A 165 17.87 -30.30 2.34
C GLY A 165 18.14 -28.99 1.59
N GLU A 166 18.08 -29.05 0.25
CA GLU A 166 18.34 -27.88 -0.58
C GLU A 166 17.21 -26.85 -0.50
N TRP A 167 17.53 -25.68 0.03
CA TRP A 167 16.57 -24.58 0.14
C TRP A 167 16.11 -24.09 -1.24
N SER A 168 14.80 -23.91 -1.39
CA SER A 168 14.17 -23.28 -2.56
C SER A 168 13.81 -21.82 -2.28
N LEU A 169 13.45 -21.51 -1.03
CA LEU A 169 13.15 -20.17 -0.55
C LEU A 169 13.79 -19.97 0.82
N ARG A 170 14.29 -18.77 1.09
CA ARG A 170 14.78 -18.35 2.41
C ARG A 170 14.16 -17.02 2.82
N ILE A 171 13.73 -16.90 4.06
CA ILE A 171 13.39 -15.63 4.70
C ILE A 171 14.61 -15.18 5.50
N ILE A 172 15.10 -13.98 5.22
CA ILE A 172 16.34 -13.47 5.81
C ILE A 172 16.08 -12.44 6.91
N ALA A 173 14.97 -11.70 6.81
CA ALA A 173 14.59 -10.67 7.76
C ALA A 173 13.07 -10.45 7.69
N ALA A 174 12.47 -9.97 8.77
CA ALA A 174 11.08 -9.55 8.79
C ALA A 174 10.88 -8.42 9.80
N THR A 175 10.20 -7.35 9.37
CA THR A 175 9.97 -6.15 10.18
C THR A 175 8.52 -5.70 10.01
N SER A 176 7.70 -5.87 11.06
CA SER A 176 6.32 -5.38 11.19
C SER A 176 5.36 -5.78 10.04
N ARG A 177 5.55 -5.22 8.84
CA ARG A 177 4.78 -5.48 7.60
C ARG A 177 5.62 -5.99 6.42
N PHE A 178 6.94 -5.99 6.52
CA PHE A 178 7.83 -6.39 5.44
C PHE A 178 8.50 -7.71 5.79
N VAL A 179 8.50 -8.64 4.84
CA VAL A 179 9.22 -9.89 4.93
C VAL A 179 10.19 -9.95 3.77
N PHE A 180 11.48 -10.09 4.07
CA PHE A 180 12.55 -10.11 3.08
C PHE A 180 13.02 -11.54 2.89
N GLY A 181 13.22 -11.91 1.64
CA GLY A 181 13.68 -13.24 1.33
C GLY A 181 14.29 -13.36 -0.03
N GLU A 182 14.75 -14.56 -0.30
CA GLU A 182 15.32 -14.95 -1.57
C GLU A 182 14.78 -16.30 -2.00
N TYR A 183 14.62 -16.52 -3.29
CA TYR A 183 14.27 -17.83 -3.83
C TYR A 183 15.15 -18.18 -5.03
N ARG A 184 15.38 -19.47 -5.23
CA ARG A 184 16.05 -19.99 -6.43
C ARG A 184 15.06 -20.03 -7.59
N ARG A 185 15.49 -19.66 -8.79
CA ARG A 185 14.67 -19.69 -10.01
C ARG A 185 14.38 -21.13 -10.43
N HIS A 186 13.40 -21.74 -9.77
CA HIS A 186 12.95 -23.09 -10.03
C HIS A 186 11.43 -23.19 -9.77
N MET A 187 10.74 -24.11 -10.45
CA MET A 187 9.28 -24.25 -10.39
C MET A 187 8.75 -24.41 -8.95
N LYS A 188 9.51 -25.07 -8.07
CA LYS A 188 9.16 -25.27 -6.66
C LYS A 188 9.06 -23.96 -5.86
N ALA A 189 9.70 -22.88 -6.29
CA ALA A 189 9.71 -21.60 -5.56
C ALA A 189 8.31 -20.98 -5.44
N ILE A 190 7.47 -21.11 -6.46
CA ILE A 190 6.10 -20.57 -6.46
C ILE A 190 5.27 -21.20 -5.33
N ALA A 191 5.39 -22.51 -5.14
CA ALA A 191 4.70 -23.23 -4.08
C ALA A 191 5.13 -22.73 -2.68
N TYR A 192 6.42 -22.44 -2.48
CA TYR A 192 6.91 -21.92 -1.21
C TYR A 192 6.56 -20.45 -0.97
N LEU A 193 6.54 -19.62 -2.03
CA LEU A 193 6.04 -18.24 -1.94
C LEU A 193 4.58 -18.20 -1.45
N GLY A 194 3.75 -19.15 -1.88
CA GLY A 194 2.38 -19.31 -1.40
C GLY A 194 2.27 -19.66 0.09
N LYS A 195 3.32 -20.24 0.70
CA LYS A 195 3.32 -20.60 2.13
C LYS A 195 3.58 -19.41 3.06
N ILE A 196 4.01 -18.25 2.54
CA ILE A 196 4.28 -17.04 3.34
C ILE A 196 3.03 -16.61 4.11
N ASP A 197 1.85 -16.68 3.49
CA ASP A 197 0.58 -16.40 4.16
C ASP A 197 0.38 -17.21 5.45
N LYS A 198 0.63 -18.52 5.35
CA LYS A 198 0.47 -19.46 6.47
C LYS A 198 1.52 -19.20 7.55
N LEU A 199 2.77 -18.94 7.15
CA LEU A 199 3.87 -18.66 8.08
C LEU A 199 3.60 -17.40 8.90
N PHE A 200 3.16 -16.32 8.26
CA PHE A 200 2.93 -15.03 8.92
C PHE A 200 1.48 -14.84 9.40
N GLY A 201 0.59 -15.79 9.12
CA GLY A 201 -0.81 -15.81 9.55
C GLY A 201 -1.64 -14.65 8.99
N VAL A 202 -1.19 -14.01 7.91
CA VAL A 202 -1.88 -12.94 7.20
C VAL A 202 -1.54 -12.99 5.71
N PRO A 203 -2.49 -12.57 4.84
CA PRO A 203 -2.21 -12.36 3.43
C PRO A 203 -0.96 -11.54 3.14
N ALA A 204 -0.13 -12.02 2.23
CA ALA A 204 1.07 -11.35 1.77
C ALA A 204 1.07 -11.11 0.26
N THR A 205 1.53 -9.93 -0.15
CA THR A 205 1.74 -9.59 -1.57
C THR A 205 3.23 -9.51 -1.85
N THR A 206 3.76 -10.46 -2.61
CA THR A 206 5.20 -10.53 -2.91
C THR A 206 5.56 -9.74 -4.17
N ARG A 207 6.68 -9.02 -4.12
CA ARG A 207 7.30 -8.35 -5.26
C ARG A 207 8.78 -8.62 -5.33
N ASN A 208 9.29 -8.69 -6.57
CA ASN A 208 10.72 -8.73 -6.83
C ASN A 208 11.36 -7.45 -6.27
N TRP A 209 12.51 -7.59 -5.60
CA TRP A 209 13.25 -6.47 -5.04
C TRP A 209 13.60 -5.40 -6.08
N ASN A 210 13.93 -5.80 -7.32
CA ASN A 210 14.22 -4.85 -8.40
C ASN A 210 13.00 -3.96 -8.73
N THR A 211 11.79 -4.51 -8.70
CA THR A 211 10.55 -3.73 -8.87
C THR A 211 10.38 -2.72 -7.74
N VAL A 212 10.74 -3.09 -6.51
CA VAL A 212 10.66 -2.20 -5.36
C VAL A 212 11.74 -1.11 -5.42
N MET A 213 12.95 -1.45 -5.88
CA MET A 213 14.00 -0.45 -6.13
C MET A 213 13.60 0.54 -7.22
N GLU A 214 12.85 0.11 -8.23
CA GLU A 214 12.29 1.01 -9.24
C GLU A 214 11.26 1.98 -8.63
N VAL A 215 10.40 1.49 -7.73
CA VAL A 215 9.50 2.36 -6.95
C VAL A 215 10.30 3.37 -6.12
N VAL A 216 11.33 2.93 -5.40
CA VAL A 216 12.21 3.80 -4.61
C VAL A 216 12.92 4.83 -5.49
N ARG A 217 13.34 4.45 -6.69
CA ARG A 217 13.96 5.36 -7.67
C ARG A 217 12.99 6.45 -8.10
N ILE A 218 11.74 6.13 -8.38
CA ILE A 218 10.68 7.11 -8.70
C ILE A 218 10.50 8.08 -7.52
N LEU A 219 10.39 7.55 -6.30
CA LEU A 219 10.28 8.37 -5.09
C LEU A 219 11.50 9.31 -4.91
N LYS A 220 12.72 8.82 -5.04
CA LYS A 220 13.94 9.63 -4.87
C LYS A 220 14.17 10.63 -6.01
N GLY A 221 13.81 10.26 -7.24
CA GLY A 221 13.95 11.12 -8.42
C GLY A 221 13.14 12.41 -8.29
N ASP A 222 11.98 12.35 -7.65
CA ASP A 222 11.16 13.52 -7.39
C ASP A 222 11.67 14.35 -6.19
N VAL A 223 12.33 13.72 -5.18
CA VAL A 223 13.05 14.47 -4.10
C VAL A 223 14.17 15.34 -4.67
N ARG A 224 14.94 14.81 -5.62
CA ARG A 224 16.05 15.55 -6.24
C ARG A 224 15.56 16.78 -7.01
N LYS A 225 14.41 16.69 -7.71
CA LYS A 225 13.77 17.85 -8.36
C LYS A 225 13.40 18.95 -7.35
N ARG A 226 12.93 18.58 -6.15
CA ARG A 226 12.62 19.53 -5.06
C ARG A 226 13.85 20.28 -4.55
N SER A 227 14.98 19.60 -4.38
CA SER A 227 16.23 20.24 -3.90
C SER A 227 16.75 21.31 -4.87
N ARG A 228 16.66 21.03 -6.18
CA ARG A 228 17.08 21.96 -7.24
C ARG A 228 16.15 23.16 -7.40
N SER A 229 14.84 22.99 -7.13
CA SER A 229 13.88 24.11 -7.19
C SER A 229 13.92 25.03 -5.96
N ARG A 230 14.65 24.68 -4.89
CA ARG A 230 14.77 25.47 -3.65
C ARG A 230 16.09 26.21 -3.51
N SER A 231 17.00 26.12 -4.48
CA SER A 231 18.25 26.92 -4.46
C SER A 231 17.92 28.39 -4.75
N PRO A 232 18.29 29.36 -3.89
CA PRO A 232 18.07 30.77 -4.17
C PRO A 232 18.87 31.18 -5.41
N LYS A 233 18.25 31.88 -6.37
CA LYS A 233 19.01 32.64 -7.38
C LYS A 233 19.89 33.61 -6.60
N ALA A 234 21.20 33.43 -6.66
CA ALA A 234 22.15 34.44 -6.22
C ALA A 234 21.81 35.74 -6.96
N ARG A 235 21.28 36.73 -6.23
CA ARG A 235 21.27 38.11 -6.69
C ARG A 235 22.74 38.51 -6.80
N LYS A 236 23.24 38.68 -8.02
CA LYS A 236 24.43 39.50 -8.24
C LYS A 236 24.03 40.91 -7.81
N ALA A 237 24.59 41.36 -6.69
CA ALA A 237 24.71 42.77 -6.39
C ALA A 237 25.85 43.33 -7.28
N GLU A 238 25.71 44.61 -7.61
CA GLU A 238 26.60 45.48 -8.41
C GLU A 238 28.09 45.22 -8.25
#